data_AF-A0AAN4YLN4-F1
#
_entry.id   AF-A0AAN4YLN4-F1
#
_cell.length_a   1.000
_cell.length_b   1.000
_cell.length_c   1.000
_cell.angle_alpha   90.00
_cell.angle_beta   90.00
_cell.angle_gamma   90.00
#
_symmetry.space_group_name_H-M   'P 1'
#
loop_
_entity.id
_entity.type
_entity.pdbx_description
1 polymer ?
#
loop_
_entity_poly.entity_id
_entity_poly.type
_entity_poly.pdbx_seq_one_letter_code
_entity_poly.pdbx_strand_id
1 'polypeptide(L)'
;MSNSKHALPKGSRVLVTGANGYIASHVVDQLLSHGYLVRGTIRAPKPWLSEYFAQKYGDVFEAVIVTCFENRDDINRVLDGVDGIIHLVSAALPG
;
A
#
# COMPACT_ATOMS: atom_id res chain seq x y z
N MET A 1 -27.64 0.50 -12.07
CA MET A 1 -26.77 0.94 -10.95
C MET A 1 -26.13 -0.31 -10.37
N SER A 2 -24.82 -0.52 -10.54
CA SER A 2 -24.13 -1.69 -9.99
C SER A 2 -24.08 -1.57 -8.47
N ASN A 3 -24.70 -2.50 -7.75
CA ASN A 3 -24.65 -2.56 -6.29
C ASN A 3 -23.28 -3.15 -5.90
N SER A 4 -22.26 -2.30 -5.80
CA SER A 4 -20.93 -2.76 -5.38
C SER A 4 -21.02 -3.34 -3.97
N LYS A 5 -20.71 -4.63 -3.80
CA LYS A 5 -20.61 -5.29 -2.48
C LYS A 5 -19.40 -4.83 -1.66
N HIS A 6 -18.54 -3.98 -2.22
CA HIS A 6 -17.31 -3.52 -1.57
C HIS A 6 -17.51 -2.16 -0.89
N ALA A 7 -16.86 -1.97 0.26
CA ALA A 7 -16.92 -0.73 1.04
C ALA A 7 -16.32 0.46 0.28
N LEU A 8 -15.39 0.22 -0.64
CA LEU A 8 -14.78 1.24 -1.49
C LEU A 8 -15.09 0.97 -2.96
N PRO A 9 -15.29 2.01 -3.78
CA PRO A 9 -15.41 1.86 -5.23
C PRO A 9 -14.08 1.40 -5.86
N LYS A 10 -14.15 0.79 -7.04
CA LYS A 10 -12.96 0.54 -7.86
C LYS A 10 -12.27 1.85 -8.20
N GLY A 11 -10.95 1.84 -8.26
CA GLY A 11 -10.12 3.04 -8.46
C GLY A 11 -9.80 3.80 -7.18
N SER A 12 -10.38 3.43 -6.03
CA SER A 12 -9.97 3.98 -4.74
C SER A 12 -8.51 3.66 -4.42
N ARG A 13 -7.85 4.57 -3.70
CA ARG A 13 -6.46 4.41 -3.25
C ARG A 13 -6.41 3.80 -1.87
N VAL A 14 -5.70 2.68 -1.74
CA VAL A 14 -5.49 1.98 -0.47
C VAL A 14 -4.03 2.09 -0.05
N LEU A 15 -3.79 2.53 1.20
CA LEU A 15 -2.49 2.49 1.83
C LEU A 15 -2.23 1.11 2.44
N VAL A 16 -1.14 0.47 2.07
CA VAL A 16 -0.68 -0.79 2.66
C VAL A 16 0.66 -0.55 3.35
N THR A 17 0.73 -0.76 4.66
CA THR A 17 1.99 -0.58 5.38
C THR A 17 2.89 -1.79 5.27
N GLY A 18 4.19 -1.59 5.02
CA GLY A 18 5.16 -2.68 4.93
C GLY A 18 4.98 -3.53 3.66
N ALA A 19 4.68 -2.87 2.54
CA ALA A 19 4.26 -3.49 1.27
C ALA A 19 5.22 -4.54 0.69
N ASN A 20 6.49 -4.52 1.10
CA ASN A 20 7.51 -5.50 0.70
C ASN A 20 7.60 -6.72 1.64
N GLY A 21 6.75 -6.81 2.66
CA GLY A 21 6.65 -7.97 3.56
C GLY A 21 5.83 -9.10 2.95
N TYR A 22 6.04 -10.33 3.42
CA TYR A 22 5.41 -11.53 2.83
C TYR A 22 3.89 -11.42 2.71
N ILE A 23 3.16 -11.14 3.79
CA ILE A 23 1.69 -11.03 3.72
C ILE A 23 1.28 -9.77 2.94
N ALA A 24 1.95 -8.66 3.21
CA ALA A 24 1.60 -7.37 2.61
C ALA A 24 1.72 -7.37 1.09
N SER A 25 2.75 -8.00 0.52
CA SER A 25 2.92 -8.07 -0.94
C SER A 25 1.77 -8.83 -1.62
N HIS A 26 1.25 -9.88 -0.99
CA HIS A 26 0.06 -10.59 -1.49
C HIS A 26 -1.20 -9.73 -1.37
N VAL A 27 -1.34 -8.95 -0.30
CA VAL A 27 -2.46 -8.00 -0.16
C VAL A 27 -2.40 -6.93 -1.25
N VAL A 28 -1.23 -6.37 -1.54
CA VAL A 28 -1.03 -5.43 -2.65
C VAL A 28 -1.45 -6.08 -3.97
N ASP A 29 -1.01 -7.30 -4.25
CA ASP A 29 -1.36 -8.04 -5.47
C ASP A 29 -2.88 -8.22 -5.63
N GLN A 30 -3.57 -8.58 -4.53
CA GLN A 30 -5.03 -8.73 -4.53
C GLN A 30 -5.74 -7.39 -4.76
N LEU A 31 -5.31 -6.31 -4.10
CA LEU A 31 -5.90 -4.99 -4.31
C LEU A 31 -5.74 -4.52 -5.77
N LEU A 32 -4.52 -4.62 -6.32
CA LEU A 32 -4.25 -4.23 -7.70
C LEU A 32 -5.06 -5.07 -8.70
N SER A 33 -5.16 -6.39 -8.50
CA SER A 33 -5.96 -7.26 -9.38
C SER A 33 -7.47 -6.98 -9.34
N HIS A 34 -7.98 -6.36 -8.27
CA HIS A 34 -9.37 -5.94 -8.15
C HIS A 34 -9.63 -4.50 -8.66
N GLY A 35 -8.60 -3.81 -9.15
CA GLY A 35 -8.70 -2.48 -9.73
C GLY A 35 -8.62 -1.34 -8.72
N TYR A 36 -7.96 -1.54 -7.58
CA TYR A 36 -7.60 -0.47 -6.66
C TYR A 36 -6.23 0.12 -7.01
N LEU A 37 -6.00 1.36 -6.61
CA LEU A 37 -4.66 1.98 -6.61
C LEU A 37 -4.01 1.69 -5.27
N VAL A 38 -2.72 1.38 -5.25
CA VAL A 38 -2.06 1.01 -3.99
C VAL A 38 -0.87 1.92 -3.71
N ARG A 39 -0.89 2.54 -2.53
CA ARG A 39 0.28 3.18 -1.91
C ARG A 39 0.90 2.22 -0.93
N GLY A 40 2.11 1.76 -1.19
CA GLY A 40 2.83 0.83 -0.32
C GLY A 40 3.90 1.53 0.50
N THR A 41 3.87 1.44 1.84
CA THR A 41 5.01 1.93 2.64
C THR A 41 6.14 0.91 2.69
N ILE A 42 7.38 1.38 2.54
CA ILE A 42 8.61 0.58 2.67
C ILE A 42 9.62 1.33 3.56
N ARG A 43 10.52 0.60 4.23
CA ARG A 43 11.54 1.23 5.10
C ARG A 43 12.75 1.77 4.35
N ALA A 44 13.02 1.24 3.18
CA ALA A 44 14.16 1.61 2.34
C ALA A 44 13.81 1.35 0.87
N PRO A 45 14.48 1.99 -0.10
CA PRO A 45 14.22 1.79 -1.52
C PRO A 45 14.18 0.29 -1.92
N LYS A 46 13.18 -0.06 -2.72
CA LYS A 46 12.97 -1.39 -3.32
C LYS A 46 12.49 -1.22 -4.77
N PRO A 47 13.37 -0.80 -5.71
CA PRO A 47 12.97 -0.55 -7.11
C PRO A 47 12.23 -1.74 -7.74
N TRP A 48 12.74 -2.96 -7.47
CA TRP A 48 12.14 -4.21 -7.92
C TRP A 48 10.66 -4.38 -7.57
N LEU A 49 10.18 -3.80 -6.46
CA LEU A 49 8.78 -3.94 -6.04
C LEU A 49 7.86 -3.14 -6.97
N SER A 50 8.29 -1.92 -7.29
CA SER A 50 7.56 -1.05 -8.22
C SER A 50 7.63 -1.61 -9.64
N GLU A 51 8.80 -2.08 -10.06
CA GLU A 51 8.99 -2.74 -11.36
C GLU A 51 8.11 -4.00 -11.51
N TYR A 52 8.04 -4.83 -10.46
CA TYR A 52 7.22 -6.04 -10.44
C TYR A 52 5.73 -5.73 -10.64
N PHE A 53 5.19 -4.78 -9.87
CA PHE A 53 3.78 -4.41 -10.00
C PHE A 53 3.48 -3.61 -11.27
N ALA A 54 4.43 -2.78 -11.73
CA ALA A 54 4.31 -2.09 -13.00
C ALA A 54 4.23 -3.06 -14.18
N GLN A 55 5.05 -4.12 -14.17
CA GLN A 55 5.01 -5.16 -15.21
C GLN A 55 3.67 -5.91 -15.22
N LYS A 56 3.06 -6.14 -14.05
CA LYS A 56 1.84 -6.95 -13.91
C LYS A 56 0.55 -6.15 -14.10
N TYR A 57 0.53 -4.89 -13.67
CA TYR A 57 -0.70 -4.08 -13.55
C TYR A 57 -0.59 -2.67 -14.16
N GLY A 58 0.59 -2.25 -14.61
CA GLY A 58 0.86 -0.87 -15.03
C GLY A 58 1.14 0.07 -13.86
N ASP A 59 1.07 1.38 -14.11
CA ASP A 59 1.46 2.43 -13.14
C ASP A 59 0.37 2.72 -12.10
N VAL A 60 0.01 1.68 -11.32
CA VAL A 60 -1.07 1.70 -10.31
C VAL A 60 -0.59 1.43 -8.89
N PHE A 61 0.72 1.21 -8.72
CA PHE A 61 1.38 1.02 -7.43
C PHE A 61 2.42 2.12 -7.21
N GLU A 62 2.35 2.81 -6.07
CA GLU A 62 3.35 3.78 -5.64
C GLU A 62 4.06 3.30 -4.36
N ALA A 63 5.39 3.27 -4.39
CA ALA A 63 6.20 2.95 -3.22
C ALA A 63 6.59 4.23 -2.47
N VAL A 64 6.31 4.29 -1.18
CA VAL A 64 6.60 5.46 -0.34
C VAL A 64 7.45 5.07 0.85
N ILE A 65 8.53 5.82 1.08
CA ILE A 65 9.43 5.54 2.19
C ILE A 65 8.82 6.08 3.50
N VAL A 66 8.71 5.19 4.50
CA VAL A 66 8.40 5.50 5.89
C VAL A 66 9.33 4.68 6.76
N THR A 67 10.32 5.33 7.36
CA THR A 67 11.35 4.68 8.19
C THR A 67 10.84 4.38 9.59
N CYS A 68 9.99 5.27 10.14
CA CYS A 68 9.36 5.14 11.44
C CYS A 68 7.95 5.74 11.43
N PHE A 69 7.00 5.10 12.13
CA PHE A 69 5.63 5.59 12.28
C PHE A 69 5.44 6.49 13.52
N GLU A 70 6.52 6.98 14.11
CA GLU A 70 6.46 7.97 15.20
C GLU A 70 6.39 9.41 14.65
N ASN A 71 6.81 9.63 13.40
CA ASN A 71 6.73 10.93 12.77
C ASN A 71 5.33 11.18 12.20
N ARG A 72 4.61 12.12 12.81
CA ARG A 72 3.26 12.50 12.40
C ARG A 72 3.20 13.09 10.99
N ASP A 73 4.24 13.81 10.55
CA ASP A 73 4.27 14.43 9.22
C ASP A 73 4.40 13.36 8.13
N ASP A 74 5.20 12.33 8.38
CA ASP A 74 5.28 11.18 7.47
C ASP A 74 3.97 10.42 7.39
N ILE A 75 3.28 10.24 8.52
CA ILE A 75 1.95 9.63 8.56
C ILE A 75 0.96 10.47 7.74
N ASN A 76 0.86 11.78 8.01
CA ASN A 76 -0.05 12.67 7.30
C ASN A 76 0.21 12.64 5.78
N ARG A 77 1.49 12.66 5.38
CA ARG A 77 1.90 12.58 3.98
C ARG A 77 1.45 11.28 3.31
N VAL A 78 1.60 10.13 3.96
CA VAL A 78 1.18 8.86 3.34
C VAL A 78 -0.33 8.66 3.34
N LEU A 79 -1.05 9.32 4.25
CA LEU A 79 -2.52 9.29 4.31
C LEU A 79 -3.19 10.23 3.30
N ASP A 80 -2.47 11.21 2.76
CA ASP A 80 -3.05 12.17 1.82
C ASP A 80 -3.60 11.48 0.56
N GLY A 81 -4.88 11.73 0.26
CA GLY A 81 -5.58 11.15 -0.88
C GLY A 81 -5.75 9.63 -0.83
N VAL A 82 -5.79 9.03 0.37
CA VAL A 82 -6.06 7.61 0.60
C VAL A 82 -7.50 7.41 1.08
N ASP A 83 -8.20 6.43 0.50
CA ASP A 83 -9.59 6.09 0.84
C ASP A 83 -9.69 4.97 1.89
N GLY A 84 -8.63 4.17 2.05
CA GLY A 84 -8.59 3.07 3.01
C GLY A 84 -7.18 2.66 3.40
N ILE A 85 -7.02 2.08 4.59
CA ILE A 85 -5.72 1.67 5.13
C ILE A 85 -5.78 0.20 5.52
N ILE A 86 -4.76 -0.55 5.11
CA ILE A 86 -4.48 -1.90 5.60
C ILE A 86 -3.13 -1.88 6.31
N HIS A 87 -3.18 -1.92 7.64
CA HIS A 87 -2.00 -1.91 8.49
C HIS A 87 -1.54 -3.34 8.79
N LEU A 88 -0.37 -3.71 8.26
CA LEU A 88 0.25 -5.04 8.39
C LEU A 88 1.66 -4.99 8.96
N VAL A 89 2.22 -3.79 9.15
CA VAL A 89 3.51 -3.65 9.82
C VAL A 89 3.32 -3.98 11.29
N SER A 90 4.16 -4.88 11.80
CA SER A 90 4.26 -5.12 13.23
C SER A 90 5.58 -4.56 13.74
N ALA A 91 5.55 -3.93 14.91
CA ALA A 91 6.75 -3.57 15.62
C ALA A 91 7.33 -4.85 16.25
N ALA A 92 8.47 -5.33 15.73
CA ALA A 92 9.31 -6.17 16.55
C ALA A 92 9.95 -5.24 17.59
N LEU A 93 9.51 -5.32 18.84
CA LEU A 93 10.25 -4.70 19.94
C LEU A 93 11.68 -5.28 19.90
N PRO A 94 12.73 -4.45 20.03
CA PRO A 94 14.05 -4.99 20.30
C PRO A 94 13.96 -5.83 21.58
N GLY A 95 14.39 -7.08 21.48
CA GLY A 95 14.57 -7.96 22.64
C GLY A 95 15.80 -7.57 23.45
#